data_AF-A0A7W8YIC0-F1
#
_entry.id   AF-A0A7W8YIC0-F1
#
_cell.length_a   1.000
_cell.length_b   1.000
_cell.length_c   1.000
_cell.angle_alpha   90.00
_cell.angle_beta   90.00
_cell.angle_gamma   90.00
#
_symmetry.space_group_name_H-M   'P 1'
#
loop_
_entity.id
_entity.type
_entity.pdbx_description
1 polymer ?
#
loop_
_entity_poly.entity_id
_entity_poly.type
_entity_poly.pdbx_seq_one_letter_code
_entity_poly.pdbx_strand_id
1 'polypeptide(L)'
;MNSIDQATQDKVLAVARAGMTSAEAIGFLRVSLGLYYLAGLMRQEEIDFKQVDARYNRFIYHSLGGGHSIASVLQFMSGEKVLRVLQSERFLAAFAEHCPDIPIDSISFLISLNLGVAKSLSGLDAVGPVVDWIEQEKARTAQ
;
A
#
# COMPACT_ATOMS: atom_id res chain seq x y z
N MET A 1 2.35 4.96 -23.86
CA MET A 1 1.85 5.28 -22.51
C MET A 1 2.34 4.20 -21.57
N ASN A 2 3.17 4.56 -20.60
CA ASN A 2 3.99 3.63 -19.82
C ASN A 2 3.26 3.19 -18.54
N SER A 3 3.62 2.02 -18.02
CA SER A 3 3.26 1.57 -16.66
C SER A 3 4.01 2.41 -15.61
N ILE A 4 3.85 2.10 -14.31
CA ILE A 4 4.86 2.53 -13.31
C ILE A 4 6.26 2.11 -13.75
N ASP A 5 7.31 2.80 -13.32
CA ASP A 5 8.67 2.54 -13.79
C ASP A 5 9.14 1.12 -13.43
N GLN A 6 10.07 0.58 -14.21
CA GLN A 6 10.52 -0.81 -14.05
C GLN A 6 11.15 -1.06 -12.68
N ALA A 7 11.87 -0.08 -12.12
CA ALA A 7 12.50 -0.24 -10.81
C ALA A 7 11.43 -0.43 -9.72
N THR A 8 10.36 0.37 -9.72
CA THR A 8 9.23 0.18 -8.80
C THR A 8 8.58 -1.19 -9.00
N GLN A 9 8.36 -1.63 -10.25
CA GLN A 9 7.80 -2.96 -10.53
C GLN A 9 8.66 -4.09 -9.95
N ASP A 10 9.97 -4.05 -10.18
CA ASP A 10 10.90 -5.09 -9.73
C ASP A 10 10.95 -5.16 -8.20
N LYS A 11 10.95 -4.02 -7.52
CA LYS A 11 10.91 -3.93 -6.06
C LYS A 11 9.66 -4.58 -5.48
N VAL A 12 8.47 -4.18 -5.94
CA VAL A 12 7.21 -4.73 -5.40
C VAL A 12 7.03 -6.22 -5.73
N LEU A 13 7.56 -6.69 -6.86
CA LEU A 13 7.60 -8.11 -7.20
C LEU A 13 8.58 -8.89 -6.33
N ALA A 14 9.73 -8.30 -5.97
CA ALA A 14 10.67 -8.90 -5.03
C ALA A 14 10.02 -9.08 -3.64
N VAL A 15 9.34 -8.04 -3.13
CA VAL A 15 8.57 -8.14 -1.88
C VAL A 15 7.48 -9.21 -1.98
N ALA A 16 6.73 -9.28 -3.08
CA ALA A 16 5.71 -10.30 -3.28
C ALA A 16 6.27 -11.73 -3.23
N ARG A 17 7.46 -11.96 -3.81
CA ARG A 17 8.14 -13.26 -3.81
C ARG A 17 8.62 -13.72 -2.44
N ALA A 18 8.70 -12.81 -1.45
CA ALA A 18 8.95 -13.19 -0.06
C ALA A 18 7.75 -13.91 0.58
N GLY A 19 6.54 -13.81 0.02
CA GLY A 19 5.38 -14.57 0.49
C GLY A 19 5.58 -16.09 0.30
N MET A 20 5.29 -16.89 1.33
CA MET A 20 5.40 -18.35 1.27
C MET A 20 4.11 -19.01 0.77
N THR A 21 3.02 -18.25 0.70
CA THR A 21 1.73 -18.70 0.15
C THR A 21 1.23 -17.71 -0.89
N SER A 22 0.34 -18.15 -1.78
CA SER A 22 -0.29 -17.25 -2.75
C SER A 22 -1.03 -16.09 -2.07
N ALA A 23 -1.65 -16.33 -0.91
CA ALA A 23 -2.33 -15.30 -0.14
C ALA A 23 -1.36 -14.24 0.40
N GLU A 24 -0.22 -14.66 0.93
CA GLU A 24 0.85 -13.75 1.37
C GLU A 24 1.42 -12.98 0.18
N ALA A 25 1.79 -13.66 -0.91
CA ALA A 25 2.38 -13.01 -2.08
C ALA A 25 1.46 -11.93 -2.67
N ILE A 26 0.16 -12.23 -2.78
CA ILE A 26 -0.84 -11.26 -3.23
C ILE A 26 -1.01 -10.12 -2.22
N GLY A 27 -1.06 -10.42 -0.92
CA GLY A 27 -1.15 -9.40 0.12
C GLY A 27 0.04 -8.45 0.12
N PHE A 28 1.25 -9.00 0.03
CA PHE A 28 2.51 -8.26 0.01
C PHE A 28 2.60 -7.37 -1.23
N LEU A 29 2.21 -7.88 -2.40
CA LEU A 29 2.15 -7.10 -3.63
C LEU A 29 1.16 -5.92 -3.52
N ARG A 30 -0.05 -6.17 -3.01
CA ARG A 30 -1.08 -5.14 -2.85
C ARG A 30 -0.60 -4.04 -1.90
N VAL A 31 -0.10 -4.40 -0.72
CA VAL A 31 0.35 -3.40 0.26
C VAL A 31 1.54 -2.62 -0.28
N SER A 32 2.51 -3.28 -0.91
CA SER A 32 3.67 -2.58 -1.49
C SER A 32 3.26 -1.58 -2.56
N LEU A 33 2.35 -1.97 -3.47
CA LEU A 33 1.85 -1.08 -4.51
C LEU A 33 1.08 0.12 -3.96
N GLY A 34 0.23 -0.10 -2.96
CA GLY A 34 -0.51 1.01 -2.35
C GLY A 34 0.38 1.95 -1.54
N LEU A 35 1.42 1.45 -0.86
CA LEU A 35 2.39 2.30 -0.18
C LEU A 35 3.16 3.19 -1.18
N TYR A 36 3.61 2.64 -2.31
CA TYR A 36 4.22 3.42 -3.39
C TYR A 36 3.29 4.47 -3.97
N TYR A 37 2.01 4.08 -4.18
CA TYR A 37 1.01 5.01 -4.67
C TYR A 37 0.82 6.18 -3.71
N LEU A 38 0.58 5.90 -2.42
CA LEU A 38 0.35 6.91 -1.38
C LEU A 38 1.58 7.80 -1.17
N ALA A 39 2.78 7.23 -1.11
CA ALA A 39 4.03 8.00 -1.00
C ALA A 39 4.25 8.90 -2.23
N GLY A 40 3.87 8.43 -3.42
CA GLY A 40 3.93 9.22 -4.66
C GLY A 40 2.98 10.43 -4.64
N LEU A 41 1.78 10.27 -4.07
CA LEU A 41 0.83 11.38 -3.93
C LEU A 41 1.37 12.50 -3.03
N MET A 42 2.16 12.17 -2.02
CA MET A 42 2.73 13.19 -1.13
C MET A 42 3.82 14.06 -1.76
N ARG A 43 4.44 13.60 -2.86
CA ARG A 43 5.61 14.26 -3.47
C ARG A 43 5.24 15.27 -4.56
N GLN A 44 3.97 15.41 -4.90
CA GLN A 44 3.52 16.20 -6.06
C GLN A 44 2.67 17.39 -5.60
N GLU A 45 3.02 18.58 -6.08
CA GLU A 45 2.24 19.82 -5.84
C GLU A 45 0.93 19.82 -6.65
N GLU A 46 0.97 19.27 -7.87
CA GLU A 46 -0.21 19.04 -8.72
C GLU A 46 -0.24 17.58 -9.18
N ILE A 47 -1.38 16.90 -8.94
CA ILE A 47 -1.55 15.48 -9.23
C ILE A 47 -2.64 15.27 -10.28
N ASP A 48 -2.26 14.75 -11.45
CA ASP A 48 -3.24 14.15 -12.36
C ASP A 48 -3.54 12.71 -11.92
N PHE A 49 -4.53 12.58 -11.04
CA PHE A 49 -4.97 11.29 -10.50
C PHE A 49 -5.34 10.29 -11.60
N LYS A 50 -5.94 10.72 -12.71
CA LYS A 50 -6.33 9.82 -13.81
C LYS A 50 -5.09 9.19 -14.45
N GLN A 51 -4.05 9.99 -14.67
CA GLN A 51 -2.79 9.48 -15.22
C GLN A 51 -2.02 8.62 -14.23
N VAL A 52 -1.99 8.96 -12.94
CA VAL A 52 -1.37 8.12 -11.92
C VAL A 52 -2.10 6.77 -11.83
N ASP A 53 -3.42 6.79 -11.67
CA ASP A 53 -4.26 5.60 -11.58
C ASP A 53 -4.07 4.69 -12.80
N ALA A 54 -4.08 5.24 -14.01
CA ALA A 54 -3.91 4.47 -15.23
C ALA A 54 -2.57 3.73 -15.29
N ARG A 55 -1.48 4.34 -14.79
CA ARG A 55 -0.15 3.72 -14.72
C ARG A 55 -0.13 2.53 -13.76
N TYR A 56 -0.67 2.71 -12.56
CA TYR A 56 -0.77 1.63 -11.56
C TYR A 56 -1.72 0.52 -12.02
N ASN A 57 -2.91 0.88 -12.53
CA ASN A 57 -3.91 -0.07 -12.99
C ASN A 57 -3.38 -0.97 -14.11
N ARG A 58 -2.54 -0.43 -15.01
CA ARG A 58 -1.91 -1.24 -16.04
C ARG A 58 -1.03 -2.34 -15.44
N PHE A 59 -0.17 -2.00 -14.48
CA PHE A 59 0.67 -2.98 -13.81
C PHE A 59 -0.16 -3.98 -12.98
N ILE A 60 -1.09 -3.47 -12.17
CA ILE A 60 -1.98 -4.27 -11.32
C ILE A 60 -2.75 -5.31 -12.16
N TYR A 61 -3.27 -4.91 -13.31
CA TYR A 61 -3.95 -5.83 -14.22
C TYR A 61 -3.03 -6.95 -14.71
N HIS A 62 -1.78 -6.65 -15.07
CA HIS A 62 -0.83 -7.68 -15.51
C HIS A 62 -0.38 -8.60 -14.37
N SER A 63 -0.26 -8.09 -13.15
CA SER A 63 0.26 -8.87 -12.01
C SER A 63 -0.81 -9.64 -11.23
N LEU A 64 -2.02 -9.09 -11.12
CA LEU A 64 -3.11 -9.68 -10.32
C LEU A 64 -4.30 -10.14 -11.17
N GLY A 65 -4.40 -9.72 -12.43
CA GLY A 65 -5.48 -10.08 -13.34
C GLY A 65 -6.70 -9.16 -13.28
N GLY A 66 -7.74 -9.54 -14.01
CA GLY A 66 -9.00 -8.81 -14.09
C GLY A 66 -9.72 -8.71 -12.75
N GLY A 67 -10.35 -7.56 -12.48
CA GLY A 67 -11.01 -7.27 -11.20
C GLY A 67 -10.11 -6.57 -10.17
N HIS A 68 -8.84 -6.34 -10.50
CA HIS A 68 -7.92 -5.57 -9.67
C HIS A 68 -7.59 -4.21 -10.27
N SER A 69 -7.58 -3.21 -9.40
CA SER A 69 -7.23 -1.82 -9.67
C SER A 69 -6.57 -1.21 -8.44
N ILE A 70 -6.00 -0.02 -8.58
CA ILE A 70 -5.46 0.75 -7.45
C ILE A 70 -6.55 1.02 -6.42
N ALA A 71 -7.79 1.30 -6.85
CA ALA A 71 -8.92 1.44 -5.93
C ALA A 71 -9.16 0.17 -5.10
N SER A 72 -9.10 -1.02 -5.72
CA SER A 72 -9.24 -2.30 -4.99
C SER A 72 -8.06 -2.56 -4.03
N VAL A 73 -6.86 -2.08 -4.37
CA VAL A 73 -5.67 -2.15 -3.51
C VAL A 73 -5.85 -1.26 -2.28
N LEU A 74 -6.24 -0.01 -2.49
CA LEU A 74 -6.52 0.94 -1.41
C LEU A 74 -7.67 0.45 -0.51
N GLN A 75 -8.72 -0.13 -1.10
CA GLN A 75 -9.80 -0.75 -0.34
C GLN A 75 -9.30 -1.93 0.51
N PHE A 76 -8.42 -2.78 -0.02
CA PHE A 76 -7.79 -3.86 0.75
C PHE A 76 -6.99 -3.29 1.94
N MET A 77 -6.24 -2.21 1.73
CA MET A 77 -5.44 -1.54 2.77
C MET A 77 -6.26 -0.82 3.83
N SER A 78 -7.55 -0.58 3.59
CA SER A 78 -8.48 -0.04 4.58
C SER A 78 -9.19 -1.12 5.40
N GLY A 79 -9.07 -2.40 5.02
CA GLY A 79 -9.77 -3.51 5.67
C GLY A 79 -8.91 -4.32 6.62
N GLU A 80 -9.53 -4.99 7.59
CA GLU A 80 -8.88 -5.82 8.61
C GLU A 80 -7.84 -6.81 8.05
N LYS A 81 -8.08 -7.37 6.85
CA LYS A 81 -7.17 -8.33 6.22
C LYS A 81 -5.76 -7.78 5.97
N VAL A 82 -5.60 -6.45 5.86
CA VAL A 82 -4.29 -5.82 5.71
C VAL A 82 -3.39 -6.06 6.93
N LEU A 83 -3.97 -6.23 8.13
CA LEU A 83 -3.21 -6.40 9.37
C LEU A 83 -2.32 -7.64 9.32
N ARG A 84 -2.75 -8.71 8.64
CA ARG A 84 -1.93 -9.91 8.43
C ARG A 84 -0.64 -9.62 7.65
N VAL A 85 -0.65 -8.60 6.81
CA VAL A 85 0.53 -8.15 6.07
C VAL A 85 1.36 -7.18 6.92
N LEU A 86 0.70 -6.19 7.54
CA LEU A 86 1.38 -5.17 8.36
C LEU A 86 2.05 -5.73 9.62
N GLN A 87 1.51 -6.82 10.17
CA GLN A 87 2.07 -7.54 11.32
C GLN A 87 3.05 -8.65 10.91
N SER A 88 3.28 -8.86 9.61
CA SER A 88 4.21 -9.89 9.13
C SER A 88 5.65 -9.37 9.18
N GLU A 89 6.47 -9.96 10.05
CA GLU A 89 7.91 -9.69 10.08
C GLU A 89 8.58 -9.92 8.72
N ARG A 90 8.10 -10.93 7.97
CA ARG A 90 8.62 -11.24 6.64
C ARG A 90 8.31 -10.15 5.62
N PHE A 91 7.08 -9.61 5.67
CA PHE A 91 6.72 -8.46 4.83
C PHE A 91 7.60 -7.25 5.17
N LEU A 92 7.70 -6.90 6.45
CA LEU A 92 8.45 -5.72 6.89
C LEU A 92 9.95 -5.83 6.53
N ALA A 93 10.55 -7.01 6.73
CA ALA A 93 11.95 -7.26 6.35
C ALA A 93 12.15 -7.14 4.83
N ALA A 94 11.32 -7.81 4.03
CA ALA A 94 11.43 -7.77 2.58
C ALA A 94 11.16 -6.36 2.02
N PHE A 95 10.19 -5.64 2.60
CA PHE A 95 9.88 -4.28 2.20
C PHE A 95 11.02 -3.32 2.55
N ALA A 96 11.62 -3.44 3.74
CA ALA A 96 12.79 -2.62 4.11
C ALA A 96 14.00 -2.88 3.20
N GLU A 97 14.22 -4.13 2.80
CA GLU A 97 15.32 -4.52 1.91
C GLU A 97 15.12 -4.00 0.48
N HIS A 98 13.93 -4.19 -0.10
CA HIS A 98 13.70 -3.91 -1.52
C HIS A 98 13.13 -2.53 -1.80
N CYS A 99 12.44 -1.91 -0.83
CA CYS A 99 11.76 -0.61 -0.98
C CYS A 99 12.31 0.44 0.00
N PRO A 100 13.65 0.67 0.09
CA PRO A 100 14.24 1.53 1.12
C PRO A 100 13.88 3.01 0.97
N ASP A 101 13.31 3.42 -0.18
CA ASP A 101 12.83 4.77 -0.43
C ASP A 101 11.48 5.09 0.23
N ILE A 102 10.85 4.10 0.87
CA ILE A 102 9.68 4.26 1.75
C ILE A 102 10.06 3.72 3.13
N PRO A 103 10.38 4.59 4.10
CA PRO A 103 10.72 4.17 5.46
C PRO A 103 9.61 3.34 6.13
N ILE A 104 9.97 2.30 6.88
CA ILE A 104 9.01 1.43 7.56
C ILE A 104 8.16 2.19 8.59
N ASP A 105 8.76 3.14 9.29
CA ASP A 105 8.09 4.02 10.26
C ASP A 105 7.04 4.95 9.61
N SER A 106 7.13 5.19 8.30
CA SER A 106 6.13 5.95 7.54
C SER A 106 4.88 5.14 7.16
N ILE A 107 4.90 3.81 7.28
CA ILE A 107 3.81 2.94 6.83
C ILE A 107 2.49 3.30 7.53
N SER A 108 2.49 3.42 8.86
CA SER A 108 1.27 3.75 9.62
C SER A 108 0.68 5.10 9.19
N PHE A 109 1.54 6.08 8.91
CA PHE A 109 1.12 7.37 8.36
C PHE A 109 0.50 7.23 6.97
N LEU A 110 1.12 6.48 6.05
CA LEU A 110 0.57 6.25 4.70
C LEU A 110 -0.79 5.53 4.76
N ILE A 111 -0.94 4.50 5.61
CA ILE A 111 -2.25 3.84 5.81
C ILE A 111 -3.26 4.84 6.36
N SER A 112 -2.87 5.73 7.29
CA SER A 112 -3.76 6.76 7.83
C SER A 112 -4.23 7.76 6.76
N LEU A 113 -3.38 8.12 5.80
CA LEU A 113 -3.76 8.95 4.66
C LEU A 113 -4.84 8.26 3.81
N ASN A 114 -4.67 6.98 3.52
CA ASN A 114 -5.66 6.19 2.77
C ASN A 114 -7.04 6.19 3.47
N LEU A 115 -7.05 6.00 4.80
CA LEU A 115 -8.28 6.06 5.59
C LEU A 115 -8.90 7.47 5.62
N GLY A 116 -8.07 8.52 5.71
CA GLY A 116 -8.52 9.91 5.67
C GLY A 116 -9.20 10.28 4.35
N VAL A 117 -8.67 9.80 3.23
CA VAL A 117 -9.30 9.97 1.89
C VAL A 117 -10.61 9.19 1.80
N ALA A 118 -10.67 7.97 2.34
CA ALA A 118 -11.92 7.21 2.38
C ALA A 118 -13.00 7.94 3.21
N LYS A 119 -12.62 8.58 4.32
CA LYS A 119 -13.49 9.44 5.13
C LYS A 119 -13.97 10.66 4.36
N SER A 120 -13.09 11.39 3.67
CA SER A 120 -13.49 12.60 2.93
C SER A 120 -14.48 12.29 1.80
N LEU A 121 -14.39 11.09 1.20
CA LEU A 121 -15.32 10.63 0.16
C LEU A 121 -16.64 10.09 0.72
N SER A 122 -16.60 9.34 1.84
CA SER A 122 -17.79 8.67 2.39
C SER A 122 -18.54 9.49 3.43
N GLY A 123 -17.90 10.49 4.04
CA GLY A 123 -18.42 11.25 5.18
C GLY A 123 -18.44 10.47 6.50
N LEU A 124 -17.99 9.22 6.52
CA LEU A 124 -17.99 8.37 7.70
C LEU A 124 -16.61 8.35 8.36
N ASP A 125 -16.59 8.38 9.70
CA ASP A 125 -15.36 8.17 10.45
C ASP A 125 -14.80 6.77 10.19
N ALA A 126 -13.50 6.70 9.94
CA ALA A 126 -12.80 5.42 9.91
C ALA A 126 -12.81 4.84 11.32
N VAL A 127 -13.42 3.66 11.47
CA VAL A 127 -13.44 2.89 12.71
C VAL A 127 -13.08 1.45 12.40
N GLY A 128 -12.46 0.78 13.37
CA GLY A 128 -12.13 -0.64 13.28
C GLY A 128 -10.64 -0.95 13.43
N PRO A 129 -10.25 -2.23 13.25
CA PRO A 129 -9.00 -2.76 13.76
C PRO A 129 -7.74 -2.16 13.09
N VAL A 130 -7.87 -1.61 11.87
CA VAL A 130 -6.77 -0.87 11.22
C VAL A 130 -6.50 0.47 11.89
N VAL A 131 -7.56 1.16 12.34
CA VAL A 131 -7.42 2.43 13.08
C VAL A 131 -6.77 2.17 14.43
N ASP A 132 -7.22 1.14 15.15
CA ASP A 132 -6.64 0.74 16.43
C ASP A 132 -5.15 0.39 16.29
N TRP A 133 -4.79 -0.32 15.22
CA TRP A 133 -3.39 -0.61 14.90
C TRP A 133 -2.58 0.67 14.64
N ILE A 134 -3.09 1.62 13.85
CA ILE A 134 -2.39 2.90 13.60
C ILE A 134 -2.10 3.65 14.90
N GLU A 135 -3.07 3.73 15.81
CA GLU A 135 -2.89 4.44 17.09
C GLU A 135 -1.83 3.74 17.98
N GLN A 136 -1.78 2.41 17.97
CA GLN A 136 -0.72 1.65 18.65
C GLN A 136 0.66 1.92 18.03
N GLU A 137 0.76 1.96 16.70
CA GLU A 137 2.02 2.24 16.00
C GLU A 137 2.52 3.67 16.29
N LYS A 138 1.63 4.66 16.28
CA LYS A 138 1.96 6.05 16.64
C LYS A 138 2.50 6.14 18.06
N ALA A 139 1.85 5.45 19.01
CA ALA A 139 2.30 5.42 20.40
C ALA A 139 3.69 4.75 20.56
N ARG A 140 4.01 3.77 19.71
CA ARG A 140 5.33 3.11 19.72
C ARG A 140 6.43 3.99 19.14
N THR A 141 6.15 4.75 18.08
CA THR A 141 7.15 5.61 17.42
C THR A 141 7.34 6.96 18.13
N ALA A 142 6.40 7.38 18.98
CA ALA A 142 6.50 8.59 19.80
C ALA A 142 7.34 8.40 21.09
N GLN A 143 7.80 7.18 21.36
CA GLN A 143 8.71 6.84 22.47
C GLN A 143 10.14 6.74 21.98
#